data_AF-A0AA39MEQ3-F1
#
_entry.id   AF-A0AA39MEQ3-F1
#
_cell.length_a   1.000
_cell.length_b   1.000
_cell.length_c   1.000
_cell.angle_alpha   90.00
_cell.angle_beta   90.00
_cell.angle_gamma   90.00
#
_symmetry.space_group_name_H-M   'P 1'
#
loop_
_entity.id
_entity.type
_entity.pdbx_description
1 polymer ?
#
loop_
_entity_poly.entity_id
_entity_poly.type
_entity_poly.pdbx_seq_one_letter_code
_entity_poly.pdbx_strand_id
1 'polypeptide(L)'
;MKRRFIESREAYSRGDGAAAKVLSKQGKIHKQEMEQLNKEASDWIYLENNRDRKPGEIDLHGLYVKEAIARTDTALEEAKGRGDSEIRIIVGKGLHSERGEARLGPAIKGLMRRYQLVAEFDPSNSGVLVVKLNGLTPIRHRRHHNISHRHGRRRASNIGA
;
A
#
# COMPACT_ATOMS: atom_id res chain seq x y z
N MET A 1 18.35 -1.19 -8.79
CA MET A 1 17.59 0.06 -8.55
C MET A 1 18.31 1.07 -7.65
N LYS A 2 18.80 0.72 -6.44
CA LYS A 2 19.47 1.67 -5.51
C LYS A 2 20.65 2.44 -6.12
N ARG A 3 21.42 1.80 -7.00
CA ARG A 3 22.65 2.35 -7.58
C ARG A 3 22.45 3.68 -8.32
N ARG A 4 21.45 3.77 -9.22
CA ARG A 4 21.18 5.00 -10.01
C ARG A 4 20.73 6.20 -9.17
N PHE A 5 20.00 5.95 -8.08
CA PHE A 5 19.59 7.02 -7.16
C PHE A 5 20.72 7.48 -6.24
N ILE A 6 21.64 6.56 -5.87
CA ILE A 6 22.86 6.90 -5.13
C ILE A 6 23.78 7.73 -6.03
N GLU A 7 24.05 7.28 -7.25
CA GLU A 7 24.88 7.99 -8.24
C GLU A 7 24.31 9.37 -8.61
N SER A 8 22.97 9.50 -8.71
CA SER A 8 22.31 10.79 -8.93
C SER A 8 22.53 11.76 -7.76
N ARG A 9 22.43 11.29 -6.52
CA ARG A 9 22.71 12.10 -5.32
C ARG A 9 24.18 12.49 -5.24
N GLU A 10 25.09 11.60 -5.60
CA GLU A 10 26.54 11.86 -5.65
C GLU A 10 26.91 12.85 -6.74
N ALA A 11 26.31 12.76 -7.93
CA ALA A 11 26.49 13.75 -9.00
C ALA A 11 25.99 15.14 -8.58
N TYR A 12 24.85 15.21 -7.88
CA TYR A 12 24.33 16.46 -7.34
C TYR A 12 25.27 17.07 -6.28
N SER A 13 25.78 16.23 -5.35
CA SER A 13 26.76 16.67 -4.34
C SER A 13 28.09 17.14 -4.94
N ARG A 14 28.43 16.70 -6.16
CA ARG A 14 29.61 17.15 -6.92
C ARG A 14 29.36 18.39 -7.79
N GLY A 15 28.17 19.00 -7.71
CA GLY A 15 27.80 20.18 -8.50
C GLY A 15 27.41 19.88 -9.95
N ASP A 16 27.40 18.60 -10.37
CA ASP A 16 26.96 18.19 -11.71
C ASP A 16 25.45 17.94 -11.72
N GLY A 17 24.70 19.05 -11.73
CA GLY A 17 23.25 19.02 -11.78
C GLY A 17 22.68 18.39 -13.05
N ALA A 18 23.42 18.42 -14.16
CA ALA A 18 22.99 17.85 -15.43
C ALA A 18 23.03 16.31 -15.37
N ALA A 19 24.16 15.72 -14.95
CA ALA A 19 24.28 14.28 -14.75
C ALA A 19 23.33 13.77 -13.67
N ALA A 20 23.17 14.50 -12.57
CA ALA A 20 22.22 14.15 -11.51
C ALA A 20 20.78 14.04 -12.03
N LYS A 21 20.35 14.99 -12.88
CA LYS A 21 19.00 15.01 -13.47
C LYS A 21 18.77 13.85 -14.43
N VAL A 22 19.77 13.51 -15.26
CA VAL A 22 19.69 12.37 -16.19
C VAL A 22 19.58 11.05 -15.42
N LEU A 23 20.46 10.82 -14.44
CA LEU A 23 20.45 9.62 -13.60
C LEU A 23 19.16 9.50 -12.78
N SER A 24 18.63 10.62 -12.28
CA SER A 24 17.32 10.66 -11.60
C SER A 24 16.18 10.25 -12.54
N LYS A 25 16.16 10.76 -13.77
CA LYS A 25 15.13 10.43 -14.77
C LYS A 25 15.18 8.94 -15.13
N GLN A 26 16.37 8.38 -15.36
CA GLN A 26 16.55 6.95 -15.60
C GLN A 26 16.08 6.11 -14.41
N GLY A 27 16.43 6.51 -13.19
CA GLY A 27 15.96 5.86 -11.97
C GLY A 27 14.43 5.85 -11.86
N LYS A 28 13.76 6.95 -12.25
CA LYS A 28 12.29 7.03 -12.26
C LYS A 28 11.66 6.10 -13.31
N ILE A 29 12.22 6.04 -14.52
CA ILE A 29 11.72 5.16 -15.60
C ILE A 29 11.78 3.69 -15.15
N HIS A 30 12.94 3.22 -14.70
CA HIS A 30 13.08 1.85 -14.21
C HIS A 30 12.20 1.55 -12.99
N LYS A 31 11.90 2.57 -12.18
CA LYS A 31 10.95 2.43 -11.08
C LYS A 31 9.52 2.23 -11.56
N GLN A 32 9.08 3.01 -12.53
CA GLN A 32 7.75 2.86 -13.11
C GLN A 32 7.57 1.49 -13.76
N GLU A 33 8.56 1.04 -14.53
CA GLU A 33 8.54 -0.28 -15.18
C GLU A 33 8.46 -1.42 -14.17
N MET A 34 9.28 -1.37 -13.11
CA MET A 34 9.22 -2.37 -12.02
C MET A 34 7.87 -2.33 -11.30
N GLU A 35 7.32 -1.14 -11.01
CA GLU A 35 6.00 -1.01 -10.37
C GLU A 35 4.89 -1.58 -11.26
N GLN A 36 4.99 -1.43 -12.59
CA GLN A 36 4.06 -2.02 -13.54
C GLN A 36 4.14 -3.56 -13.55
N LEU A 37 5.34 -4.12 -13.70
CA LEU A 37 5.54 -5.57 -13.70
C LEU A 37 5.10 -6.20 -12.38
N ASN A 38 5.38 -5.55 -11.24
CA ASN A 38 4.91 -5.99 -9.94
C ASN A 38 3.38 -5.98 -9.86
N LYS A 39 2.73 -4.95 -10.40
CA LYS A 39 1.27 -4.88 -10.45
C LYS A 39 0.69 -6.04 -11.28
N GLU A 40 1.24 -6.31 -12.46
CA GLU A 40 0.79 -7.41 -13.32
C GLU A 40 0.94 -8.77 -12.62
N ALA A 41 2.09 -9.00 -11.97
CA ALA A 41 2.32 -10.22 -11.19
C ALA A 41 1.36 -10.33 -9.99
N SER A 42 1.15 -9.24 -9.26
CA SER A 42 0.24 -9.15 -8.11
C SER A 42 -1.21 -9.45 -8.52
N ASP A 43 -1.64 -8.91 -9.66
CA ASP A 43 -2.97 -9.14 -10.22
C ASP A 43 -3.17 -10.62 -10.57
N TRP A 44 -2.16 -11.26 -11.18
CA TRP A 44 -2.21 -12.68 -11.53
C TRP A 44 -2.24 -13.59 -10.30
N ILE A 45 -1.37 -13.35 -9.31
CA ILE A 45 -1.35 -14.09 -8.04
C ILE A 45 -2.70 -13.97 -7.33
N TYR A 46 -3.23 -12.75 -7.25
CA TYR A 46 -4.53 -12.52 -6.61
C TYR A 46 -5.65 -13.26 -7.33
N LEU A 47 -5.71 -13.21 -8.66
CA LEU A 47 -6.73 -13.89 -9.44
C LEU A 47 -6.69 -15.41 -9.22
N GLU A 48 -5.51 -16.01 -9.30
CA GLU A 48 -5.33 -17.45 -9.15
C GLU A 48 -5.69 -17.89 -7.72
N ASN A 49 -5.23 -17.16 -6.70
CA ASN A 49 -5.50 -17.50 -5.30
C ASN A 49 -6.97 -17.36 -4.90
N ASN A 50 -7.73 -16.53 -5.62
CA ASN A 50 -9.13 -16.21 -5.30
C ASN A 50 -10.15 -16.90 -6.21
N ARG A 51 -9.72 -17.64 -7.23
CA ARG A 51 -10.58 -18.26 -8.24
C ARG A 51 -11.68 -19.15 -7.66
N ASP A 52 -11.33 -19.99 -6.69
CA ASP A 52 -12.22 -20.97 -6.08
C ASP A 52 -12.52 -20.66 -4.60
N ARG A 53 -12.37 -19.39 -4.20
CA ARG A 53 -12.62 -18.96 -2.81
C ARG A 53 -14.10 -18.73 -2.55
N LYS A 54 -14.48 -18.90 -1.29
CA LYS A 54 -15.87 -18.68 -0.86
C LYS A 54 -16.19 -17.19 -0.86
N PRO A 55 -17.45 -16.80 -1.09
CA PRO A 55 -17.90 -15.43 -0.84
C PRO A 55 -17.55 -14.99 0.59
N GLY A 56 -17.01 -13.78 0.74
CA GLY A 56 -16.56 -13.27 2.04
C GLY A 56 -15.18 -13.78 2.47
N GLU A 57 -14.44 -14.50 1.62
CA GLU A 57 -13.04 -14.88 1.85
C GLU A 57 -12.16 -14.30 0.73
N ILE A 58 -11.04 -13.70 1.10
CA ILE A 58 -10.02 -13.23 0.17
C ILE A 58 -8.64 -13.76 0.56
N ASP A 59 -7.84 -14.08 -0.45
CA ASP A 59 -6.49 -14.56 -0.30
C ASP A 59 -5.47 -13.56 -0.85
N LEU A 60 -4.64 -13.04 0.05
CA LEU A 60 -3.63 -12.02 -0.22
C LEU A 60 -2.21 -12.58 -0.02
N HIS A 61 -2.07 -13.89 0.21
CA HIS A 61 -0.75 -14.47 0.39
C HIS A 61 0.12 -14.24 -0.85
N GLY A 62 1.41 -14.00 -0.63
CA GLY A 62 2.37 -13.74 -1.72
C GLY A 62 2.33 -12.31 -2.28
N LEU A 63 1.33 -11.49 -1.93
CA LEU A 63 1.29 -10.10 -2.37
C LEU A 63 2.21 -9.19 -1.54
N TYR A 64 2.67 -8.09 -2.16
CA TYR A 64 3.33 -7.04 -1.41
C TYR A 64 2.32 -6.27 -0.54
N VAL A 65 2.78 -5.76 0.60
CA VAL A 65 1.94 -5.03 1.58
C VAL A 65 1.11 -3.93 0.94
N LYS A 66 1.68 -3.15 0.01
CA LYS A 66 0.98 -2.05 -0.66
C LYS A 66 -0.19 -2.56 -1.51
N GLU A 67 0.00 -3.67 -2.21
CA GLU A 67 -1.00 -4.28 -3.10
C GLU A 67 -2.12 -4.90 -2.27
N ALA A 68 -1.75 -5.66 -1.23
CA ALA A 68 -2.70 -6.28 -0.33
C ALA A 68 -3.60 -5.28 0.40
N ILE A 69 -3.07 -4.10 0.79
CA ILE A 69 -3.89 -3.02 1.36
C ILE A 69 -4.95 -2.56 0.35
N ALA A 70 -4.57 -2.30 -0.90
CA ALA A 70 -5.51 -1.85 -1.94
C ALA A 70 -6.59 -2.91 -2.25
N ARG A 71 -6.19 -4.18 -2.30
CA ARG A 71 -7.13 -5.31 -2.48
C ARG A 71 -8.06 -5.47 -1.29
N THR A 72 -7.56 -5.29 -0.07
CA THR A 72 -8.37 -5.33 1.15
C THR A 72 -9.41 -4.20 1.17
N ASP A 73 -9.03 -2.98 0.79
CA ASP A 73 -9.97 -1.84 0.73
C ASP A 73 -11.15 -2.15 -0.20
N THR A 74 -10.85 -2.65 -1.41
CA THR A 74 -11.88 -3.03 -2.39
C THR A 74 -12.79 -4.12 -1.83
N ALA A 75 -12.20 -5.19 -1.28
CA ALA A 75 -12.96 -6.32 -0.76
C ALA A 75 -13.84 -5.95 0.44
N LEU A 76 -13.41 -5.02 1.29
CA LEU A 76 -14.21 -4.50 2.39
C LEU A 76 -15.43 -3.72 1.90
N GLU A 77 -15.24 -2.88 0.88
CA GLU A 77 -16.34 -2.11 0.27
C GLU A 77 -17.37 -3.04 -0.38
N GLU A 78 -16.91 -4.05 -1.13
CA GLU A 78 -17.77 -5.06 -1.72
C GLU A 78 -18.52 -5.89 -0.68
N ALA A 79 -17.83 -6.36 0.37
CA ALA A 79 -18.44 -7.15 1.44
C ALA A 79 -19.51 -6.34 2.20
N LYS A 80 -19.23 -5.06 2.49
CA LYS A 80 -20.25 -4.16 3.05
C LYS A 80 -21.42 -3.93 2.09
N GLY A 81 -21.15 -3.76 0.80
CA GLY A 81 -22.20 -3.63 -0.23
C GLY A 81 -23.11 -4.85 -0.33
N ARG A 82 -22.57 -6.04 -0.11
CA ARG A 82 -23.34 -7.30 -0.04
C ARG A 82 -24.11 -7.49 1.28
N GLY A 83 -23.77 -6.72 2.31
CA GLY A 83 -24.33 -6.90 3.66
C GLY A 83 -23.67 -8.04 4.43
N ASP A 84 -22.44 -8.42 4.06
CA ASP A 84 -21.69 -9.46 4.75
C ASP A 84 -21.40 -9.03 6.19
N SER A 85 -21.54 -9.98 7.13
CA SER A 85 -21.29 -9.69 8.54
C SER A 85 -19.81 -9.65 8.92
N GLU A 86 -19.01 -10.37 8.15
CA GLU A 86 -17.58 -10.50 8.32
C GLU A 86 -16.91 -10.79 6.97
N ILE A 87 -15.61 -10.56 6.91
CA ILE A 87 -14.75 -10.98 5.81
C ILE A 87 -13.51 -11.70 6.39
N ARG A 88 -13.11 -12.79 5.74
CA ARG A 88 -11.93 -13.60 6.09
C ARG A 88 -10.79 -13.26 5.14
N ILE A 89 -9.66 -12.81 5.69
CA ILE A 89 -8.50 -12.37 4.91
C ILE A 89 -7.34 -13.33 5.17
N ILE A 90 -6.95 -14.10 4.16
CA ILE A 90 -5.80 -15.00 4.22
C ILE A 90 -4.54 -14.17 3.93
N VAL A 91 -3.71 -13.96 4.95
CA VAL A 91 -2.45 -13.21 4.86
C VAL A 91 -1.22 -14.14 4.77
N GLY A 92 -1.43 -15.44 4.99
CA GLY A 92 -0.38 -16.44 5.02
C GLY A 92 0.33 -16.51 6.39
N LYS A 93 0.92 -17.68 6.69
CA LYS A 93 1.55 -17.98 8.00
C LYS A 93 2.94 -17.37 8.18
N GLY A 94 3.53 -16.79 7.13
CA GLY A 94 4.88 -16.20 7.19
C GLY A 94 6.05 -17.19 7.25
N LEU A 95 5.79 -18.50 7.07
CA LEU A 95 6.76 -19.59 7.25
C LEU A 95 7.98 -19.56 6.32
N HIS A 96 7.92 -18.86 5.18
CA HIS A 96 9.00 -18.81 4.17
C HIS A 96 9.68 -17.44 4.04
N SER A 97 9.50 -16.51 4.99
CA SER A 97 10.21 -15.23 4.91
C SER A 97 11.69 -15.41 5.29
N GLU A 98 12.61 -15.38 4.33
CA GLU A 98 14.08 -15.41 4.55
C GLU A 98 14.59 -14.25 5.45
N ARG A 99 13.72 -13.28 5.78
CA ARG A 99 13.95 -12.18 6.73
C ARG A 99 12.91 -12.07 7.85
N GLY A 100 12.14 -13.13 8.09
CA GLY A 100 11.49 -13.38 9.38
C GLY A 100 10.37 -12.43 9.84
N GLU A 101 9.72 -11.68 8.96
CA GLU A 101 8.55 -10.88 9.37
C GLU A 101 7.40 -11.10 8.40
N ALA A 102 6.35 -11.77 8.88
CA ALA A 102 5.03 -11.74 8.25
C ALA A 102 4.50 -10.29 8.30
N ARG A 103 4.89 -9.44 7.34
CA ARG A 103 4.53 -8.01 7.33
C ARG A 103 3.08 -7.77 6.94
N LEU A 104 2.46 -8.74 6.28
CA LEU A 104 1.11 -8.61 5.75
C LEU A 104 0.06 -8.57 6.86
N GLY A 105 0.06 -9.56 7.76
CA GLY A 105 -0.88 -9.62 8.88
C GLY A 105 -0.90 -8.33 9.74
N PRO A 106 0.23 -7.86 10.26
CA PRO A 106 0.32 -6.60 11.00
C PRO A 106 -0.11 -5.38 10.18
N ALA A 107 0.21 -5.32 8.88
CA ALA A 107 -0.19 -4.21 8.02
C ALA A 107 -1.71 -4.15 7.81
N ILE A 108 -2.34 -5.29 7.55
CA ILE A 108 -3.80 -5.40 7.41
C ILE A 108 -4.47 -5.11 8.76
N LYS A 109 -3.96 -5.63 9.88
CA LYS A 109 -4.48 -5.29 11.22
C LYS A 109 -4.38 -3.78 11.51
N GLY A 110 -3.29 -3.14 11.09
CA GLY A 110 -3.13 -1.69 11.16
C GLY A 110 -4.15 -0.92 10.30
N LEU A 111 -4.48 -1.43 9.12
CA LEU A 111 -5.56 -0.89 8.27
C LEU A 111 -6.93 -1.00 8.96
N MET A 112 -7.25 -2.15 9.54
CA MET A 112 -8.53 -2.35 10.25
C MET A 112 -8.68 -1.40 11.44
N ARG A 113 -7.59 -1.18 12.20
CA ARG A 113 -7.57 -0.17 13.28
C ARG A 113 -7.88 1.24 12.78
N ARG A 114 -7.37 1.62 11.59
CA ARG A 114 -7.69 2.92 10.99
C ARG A 114 -9.17 3.03 10.60
N TYR A 115 -9.77 1.94 10.18
CA TYR A 115 -11.19 1.86 9.85
C TYR A 115 -12.10 1.60 11.04
N GLN A 116 -11.53 1.50 12.24
CA GLN A 116 -12.27 1.18 13.47
C GLN A 116 -13.05 -0.14 13.36
N LEU A 117 -12.49 -1.09 12.61
CA LEU A 117 -13.02 -2.44 12.47
C LEU A 117 -12.30 -3.38 13.44
N VAL A 118 -13.06 -4.34 13.97
CA VAL A 118 -12.51 -5.40 14.81
C VAL A 118 -11.92 -6.47 13.89
N ALA A 119 -10.64 -6.78 14.09
CA ALA A 119 -9.93 -7.77 13.31
C ALA A 119 -9.04 -8.65 14.20
N GLU A 120 -9.30 -9.94 14.16
CA GLU A 120 -8.65 -10.94 14.99
C GLU A 120 -8.12 -12.09 14.13
N PHE A 121 -6.99 -12.67 14.53
CA PHE A 121 -6.49 -13.86 13.84
C PHE A 121 -7.34 -15.05 14.21
N ASP A 122 -7.59 -15.92 13.24
CA ASP A 122 -8.32 -17.16 13.46
C ASP A 122 -7.50 -18.07 14.42
N PRO A 123 -8.07 -18.52 15.56
CA PRO A 123 -7.38 -19.38 16.52
C PRO A 123 -6.88 -20.70 15.93
N SER A 124 -7.58 -21.23 14.92
CA SER A 124 -7.24 -22.49 14.24
C SER A 124 -6.30 -22.26 13.05
N ASN A 125 -6.19 -21.03 12.54
CA ASN A 125 -5.28 -20.70 11.46
C ASN A 125 -4.72 -19.27 11.56
N SER A 126 -3.52 -19.15 12.12
CA SER A 126 -2.79 -17.88 12.27
C SER A 126 -2.50 -17.13 10.96
N GLY A 127 -2.68 -17.79 9.80
CA GLY A 127 -2.59 -17.16 8.49
C GLY A 127 -3.88 -16.48 8.03
N VAL A 128 -4.95 -16.50 8.83
CA VAL A 128 -6.27 -15.92 8.50
C VAL A 128 -6.62 -14.85 9.51
N LEU A 129 -7.04 -13.70 9.01
CA LEU A 129 -7.55 -12.58 9.78
C LEU A 129 -9.06 -12.43 9.52
N VAL A 130 -9.87 -12.58 10.57
CA VAL A 130 -11.32 -12.41 10.51
C VAL A 130 -11.65 -10.96 10.89
N VAL A 131 -12.31 -10.25 9.99
CA VAL A 131 -12.69 -8.84 10.15
C VAL A 131 -14.20 -8.74 10.28
N LYS A 132 -14.70 -8.21 11.39
CA LYS A 132 -16.14 -8.02 11.63
C LYS A 132 -16.60 -6.71 10.98
N LEU A 133 -17.63 -6.79 10.14
CA LEU A 133 -18.21 -5.65 9.42
C LEU A 133 -19.47 -5.10 10.11
N ASN A 134 -20.08 -5.88 11.01
CA ASN A 134 -21.30 -5.61 11.78
C ASN A 134 -21.29 -4.37 12.71
N GLY A 135 -20.21 -3.60 12.74
CA GLY A 135 -20.21 -2.33 13.47
C GLY A 135 -20.95 -1.25 12.68
N LEU A 136 -21.80 -0.47 13.36
CA LEU A 136 -22.46 0.76 12.88
C LEU A 136 -21.48 1.85 12.37
N THR A 137 -20.20 1.53 12.23
CA THR A 137 -19.14 2.46 11.86
C THR A 137 -18.99 2.47 10.34
N PRO A 138 -19.32 3.59 9.66
CA PRO A 138 -18.94 3.78 8.26
C PRO A 138 -17.42 3.61 8.15
N ILE A 139 -16.92 2.96 7.08
CA ILE A 139 -15.47 3.00 6.79
C ILE A 139 -15.14 4.46 6.50
N ARG A 140 -14.62 5.15 7.50
CA ARG A 140 -14.13 6.51 7.33
C ARG A 140 -12.72 6.37 6.77
N HIS A 141 -12.62 6.40 5.44
CA HIS A 141 -11.38 6.77 4.77
C HIS A 141 -10.97 8.13 5.33
N ARG A 142 -10.03 8.15 6.28
CA ARG A 142 -9.53 9.40 6.86
C ARG A 142 -8.91 10.15 5.69
N ARG A 143 -9.65 11.13 5.15
CA ARG A 143 -9.14 12.02 4.11
C ARG A 143 -7.83 12.58 4.67
N HIS A 144 -6.72 12.15 4.10
CA HIS A 144 -5.47 12.87 4.24
C HIS A 144 -5.78 14.27 3.72
N HIS A 145 -5.94 15.21 4.63
CA HIS A 145 -5.98 16.61 4.28
C HIS A 145 -4.64 16.89 3.61
N ASN A 146 -4.67 17.06 2.30
CA ASN A 146 -3.58 17.65 1.55
C ASN A 146 -3.27 18.98 2.25
N ILE A 147 -2.16 19.03 2.98
CA ILE A 147 -1.52 20.28 3.35
C ILE A 147 -0.97 20.82 2.04
N SER A 148 -1.86 21.48 1.28
CA SER A 148 -1.51 22.27 0.11
C SER A 148 -0.45 23.27 0.52
N HIS A 149 0.69 23.18 -0.16
CA HIS A 149 1.83 24.06 0.03
C HIS A 149 1.37 25.51 -0.10
N ARG A 150 1.36 26.23 1.02
CA ARG A 150 1.24 27.68 1.03
C ARG A 150 2.57 28.24 0.53
N HIS A 151 2.70 28.38 -0.79
CA HIS A 151 3.74 29.19 -1.39
C HIS A 151 3.56 30.63 -0.88
N GLY A 152 4.41 31.04 0.05
CA GLY A 152 4.56 32.43 0.44
C GLY A 152 5.08 33.25 -0.73
N ARG A 153 4.17 33.82 -1.52
CA ARG A 153 4.48 34.97 -2.37
C ARG A 153 4.81 36.14 -1.43
N ARG A 154 6.09 36.35 -1.13
CA ARG A 154 6.54 37.66 -0.63
C ARG A 154 6.48 38.64 -1.79
N ARG A 155 5.63 39.64 -1.61
CA ARG A 155 5.40 40.78 -2.48
C ARG A 155 6.72 41.48 -2.79
N ALA A 156 6.90 41.84 -4.05
CA ALA A 156 7.79 42.91 -4.45
C ALA A 156 7.30 44.22 -3.80
N SER A 157 8.19 44.87 -3.06
CA SER A 157 8.03 46.27 -2.66
C SER A 157 8.76 47.11 -3.70
N ASN A 158 7.99 47.98 -4.35
CA ASN A 158 8.45 48.93 -5.35
C ASN A 158 8.54 50.32 -4.68
N ILE A 159 9.59 51.07 -5.01
CA ILE A 159 9.66 52.55 -5.11
C ILE A 159 9.65 53.40 -3.81
N GLY A 160 10.79 54.06 -3.57
CA GLY A 160 10.87 55.53 -3.63
C GLY A 160 10.79 56.34 -2.34
N ALA A 161 11.96 56.81 -1.88
CA ALA A 161 12.26 58.19 -1.50
C ALA A 161 13.79 58.33 -1.39
#